data_AF-A0A1W9XB59-F1
#
_entry.id   AF-A0A1W9XB59-F1
#
_cell.length_a   1.000
_cell.length_b   1.000
_cell.length_c   1.000
_cell.angle_alpha   90.00
_cell.angle_beta   90.00
_cell.angle_gamma   90.00
#
_symmetry.space_group_name_H-M   'P 1'
#
loop_
_entity.id
_entity.type
_entity.pdbx_description
1 polymer ?
#
loop_
_entity_poly.entity_id
_entity_poly.type
_entity_poly.pdbx_seq_one_letter_code
_entity_poly.pdbx_strand_id
1 'polypeptide(L)'
;MYSRKAALSRAKQYRTCPPPHIVADPAHREAVEKHFAICPYCSQHVAEDQRDWGNLTRHIQQSPARMLPPSSSQDRIIPCQLRHIRSDLGEWCEGYFYNPPLVLTLKSGGRHSDEVLVAQTCHEICLAGPGDIILPHARGVADELFAESWNIYTVRATYLDTPVRELAPEIADAVSASGISSSDICPPWAIQPRPLLPHDPRISFRELETRVGGVYTCLK
;
A
#
# COMPACT_ATOMS: atom_id res chain seq x y z
N MET A 1 -9.01 11.37 -19.62
CA MET A 1 -9.63 10.10 -19.20
C MET A 1 -8.54 9.21 -18.62
N TYR A 2 -8.55 8.96 -17.31
CA TYR A 2 -7.52 8.18 -16.64
C TYR A 2 -7.73 6.69 -16.92
N SER A 3 -6.73 6.00 -17.49
CA SER A 3 -6.86 4.60 -17.92
C SER A 3 -6.36 3.63 -16.85
N ARG A 4 -6.93 2.41 -16.79
CA ARG A 4 -6.43 1.34 -15.91
C ARG A 4 -4.96 0.98 -16.17
N LYS A 5 -4.49 1.15 -17.41
CA LYS A 5 -3.07 0.97 -17.75
C LYS A 5 -2.19 2.02 -17.06
N ALA A 6 -2.62 3.29 -17.08
CA ALA A 6 -1.92 4.37 -16.38
C ALA A 6 -1.94 4.16 -14.86
N ALA A 7 -3.07 3.69 -14.32
CA ALA A 7 -3.17 3.34 -12.90
C ALA A 7 -2.26 2.19 -12.50
N LEU A 8 -2.22 1.11 -13.30
CA LEU A 8 -1.29 0.01 -13.08
C LEU A 8 0.17 0.48 -13.14
N SER A 9 0.50 1.38 -14.06
CA SER A 9 1.84 1.96 -14.14
C SER A 9 2.20 2.76 -12.88
N ARG A 10 1.27 3.57 -12.35
CA ARG A 10 1.48 4.31 -11.09
C ARG A 10 1.59 3.39 -9.89
N ALA A 11 0.74 2.37 -9.79
CA ALA A 11 0.84 1.35 -8.75
C ALA A 11 2.21 0.65 -8.80
N LYS A 12 2.68 0.23 -9.98
CA LYS A 12 4.02 -0.34 -10.16
C LYS A 12 5.11 0.61 -9.67
N GLN A 13 5.07 1.88 -10.05
CA GLN A 13 6.06 2.85 -9.59
C GLN A 13 6.06 2.99 -8.07
N TYR A 14 4.88 3.21 -7.48
CA TYR A 14 4.73 3.37 -6.03
C TYR A 14 5.20 2.13 -5.25
N ARG A 15 4.92 0.92 -5.78
CA ARG A 15 5.28 -0.33 -5.12
C ARG A 15 6.72 -0.77 -5.33
N THR A 16 7.35 -0.42 -6.44
CA THR A 16 8.61 -1.10 -6.88
C THR A 16 9.76 -0.18 -7.27
N CYS A 17 9.56 1.14 -7.35
CA CYS A 17 10.63 2.08 -7.59
C CYS A 17 11.29 2.54 -6.28
N PRO A 18 12.62 2.63 -6.21
CA PRO A 18 13.30 3.09 -5.00
C PRO A 18 12.94 4.56 -4.70
N PRO A 19 12.65 4.91 -3.44
CA PRO A 19 12.41 6.29 -3.06
C PRO A 19 13.71 7.13 -3.14
N PRO A 20 13.64 8.47 -3.21
CA PRO A 20 14.81 9.32 -3.46
C PRO A 20 15.97 9.13 -2.48
N HIS A 21 15.68 8.83 -1.21
CA HIS A 21 16.72 8.59 -0.20
C HIS A 21 17.49 7.28 -0.44
N ILE A 22 16.83 6.23 -0.95
CA ILE A 22 17.49 4.98 -1.36
C ILE A 22 18.32 5.19 -2.63
N VAL A 23 17.84 6.01 -3.57
CA VAL A 23 18.58 6.38 -4.78
C VAL A 23 19.85 7.18 -4.45
N ALA A 24 19.76 8.08 -3.47
CA ALA A 24 20.87 8.94 -3.06
C ALA A 24 21.91 8.23 -2.17
N ASP A 25 21.59 7.06 -1.62
CA ASP A 25 22.47 6.32 -0.71
C ASP A 25 23.53 5.51 -1.50
N PRO A 26 24.84 5.79 -1.31
CA PRO A 26 25.91 5.05 -1.97
C PRO A 26 25.89 3.54 -1.69
N ALA A 27 25.33 3.09 -0.56
CA ALA A 27 25.23 1.67 -0.22
C ALA A 27 24.32 0.89 -1.18
N HIS A 28 23.39 1.56 -1.86
CA HIS A 28 22.44 0.94 -2.78
C HIS A 28 22.80 1.09 -4.25
N ARG A 29 23.98 1.65 -4.57
CA ARG A 29 24.36 2.04 -5.93
C ARG A 29 24.17 0.93 -6.97
N GLU A 30 24.70 -0.26 -6.72
CA GLU A 30 24.62 -1.38 -7.67
C GLU A 30 23.16 -1.82 -7.91
N ALA A 31 22.35 -1.88 -6.84
CA ALA A 31 20.95 -2.24 -6.93
C ALA A 31 20.13 -1.19 -7.68
N VAL A 32 20.43 0.09 -7.47
CA VAL A 32 19.83 1.22 -8.20
C VAL A 32 20.20 1.18 -9.68
N GLU A 33 21.47 0.94 -10.02
CA GLU A 33 21.93 0.81 -11.40
C GLU A 33 21.20 -0.36 -12.11
N LYS A 34 21.07 -1.50 -11.43
CA LYS A 34 20.29 -2.64 -11.92
C LYS A 34 18.82 -2.28 -12.13
N HIS A 35 18.22 -1.53 -11.20
CA HIS A 35 16.83 -1.06 -11.33
C HIS A 35 16.65 -0.16 -12.55
N PHE A 36 17.55 0.80 -12.75
CA PHE A 36 17.48 1.73 -13.89
C PHE A 36 17.66 1.02 -15.24
N ALA A 37 18.36 -0.12 -15.28
CA ALA A 37 18.47 -0.91 -16.50
C ALA A 37 17.16 -1.64 -16.88
N ILE A 38 16.28 -1.95 -15.91
CA ILE A 38 15.07 -2.77 -16.15
C ILE A 38 13.75 -2.01 -15.98
N CYS A 39 13.75 -0.89 -15.24
CA CYS A 39 12.54 -0.14 -14.94
C CYS A 39 12.28 0.91 -16.02
N PRO A 40 11.16 0.82 -16.78
CA PRO A 40 10.86 1.78 -17.85
C PRO A 40 10.56 3.19 -17.32
N TYR A 41 10.27 3.33 -16.02
CA TYR A 41 9.94 4.62 -15.41
C TYR A 41 11.19 5.34 -14.91
N CYS A 42 12.05 4.63 -14.17
CA CYS A 42 13.26 5.24 -13.62
C CYS A 42 14.37 5.39 -14.66
N SER A 43 14.42 4.53 -15.69
CA SER A 43 15.36 4.70 -16.82
C SER A 43 15.22 6.03 -17.54
N GLN A 44 14.01 6.57 -17.63
CA GLN A 44 13.71 7.82 -18.34
C GLN A 44 14.00 9.08 -17.48
N HIS A 45 13.89 8.97 -16.15
CA HIS A 45 14.00 10.11 -15.22
C HIS A 45 15.45 10.45 -14.79
N VAL A 46 16.45 9.63 -15.14
CA VAL A 46 17.87 9.98 -14.91
C VAL A 46 18.28 11.25 -15.69
N ALA A 47 17.56 11.59 -16.77
CA ALA A 47 17.88 12.75 -17.60
C ALA A 47 17.17 14.06 -17.19
N GLU A 48 15.98 14.01 -16.58
CA GLU A 48 15.12 15.21 -16.42
C GLU A 48 14.82 15.60 -14.96
N ASP A 49 14.91 14.68 -13.99
CA ASP A 49 14.14 14.80 -12.74
C ASP A 49 14.90 15.31 -11.50
N GLN A 50 16.20 15.59 -11.61
CA GLN A 50 16.96 16.16 -10.48
C GLN A 50 16.53 17.59 -10.10
N ARG A 51 15.78 18.30 -10.96
CA ARG A 51 15.35 19.69 -10.70
C ARG A 51 13.94 19.81 -10.13
N ASP A 52 13.03 18.89 -10.43
CA ASP A 52 11.61 19.05 -10.10
C ASP A 52 11.21 18.42 -8.75
N TRP A 53 11.87 17.32 -8.34
CA TRP A 53 11.64 16.72 -7.01
C TRP A 53 12.06 17.61 -5.84
N GLY A 54 13.09 18.45 -6.03
CA GLY A 54 13.52 19.40 -5.01
C GLY A 54 12.48 20.48 -4.69
N ASN A 55 11.59 20.79 -5.63
CA ASN A 55 10.52 21.77 -5.46
C ASN A 55 9.26 21.13 -4.84
N LEU A 56 8.91 19.90 -5.22
CA LEU A 56 7.75 19.20 -4.63
C LEU A 56 7.98 18.81 -3.18
N THR A 57 9.19 18.32 -2.83
CA THR A 57 9.55 17.97 -1.45
C THR A 57 9.52 19.20 -0.54
N ARG A 58 9.93 20.37 -1.07
CA ARG A 58 9.86 21.65 -0.36
C ARG A 58 8.42 22.09 -0.11
N HIS A 59 7.50 21.86 -1.05
CA HIS A 59 6.08 22.16 -0.85
C HIS A 59 5.37 21.20 0.10
N ILE A 60 5.77 19.93 0.15
CA ILE A 60 5.23 18.96 1.12
C ILE A 60 5.75 19.27 2.54
N GLN A 61 7.02 19.69 2.68
CA GLN A 61 7.61 20.11 3.96
C GLN A 61 7.09 21.48 4.45
N GLN A 62 6.60 22.34 3.55
CA GLN A 62 6.02 23.65 3.89
C GLN A 62 4.50 23.60 4.13
N SER A 63 3.85 22.47 3.86
CA SER A 63 2.49 22.23 4.30
C SER A 63 2.52 21.96 5.80
N PRO A 64 1.73 22.66 6.64
CA PRO A 64 1.70 22.40 8.07
C PRO A 64 0.98 21.07 8.31
N ALA A 65 1.67 19.96 8.07
CA ALA A 65 1.38 18.74 8.77
C ALA A 65 1.53 19.10 10.25
N ARG A 66 0.41 19.07 10.99
CA ARG A 66 0.46 18.99 12.43
C ARG A 66 1.38 17.82 12.75
N MET A 67 2.65 18.13 13.07
CA MET A 67 3.52 17.20 13.75
C MET A 67 2.87 16.96 15.09
N LEU A 68 1.96 15.99 15.14
CA LEU A 68 1.61 15.36 16.39
C LEU A 68 2.93 14.89 16.99
N PRO A 69 3.22 15.21 18.26
CA PRO A 69 4.42 14.69 18.90
C PRO A 69 4.43 13.17 18.75
N PRO A 70 5.60 12.52 18.66
CA PRO A 70 5.66 11.07 18.72
C PRO A 70 4.93 10.64 20.00
N SER A 71 3.75 10.05 19.86
CA SER A 71 3.01 9.51 21.00
C SER A 71 3.90 8.39 21.56
N SER A 72 4.46 8.65 22.74
CA SER A 72 5.31 7.72 23.48
C SER A 72 4.51 6.58 24.14
N SER A 73 3.32 6.29 23.62
CA SER A 73 2.55 5.09 23.89
C SER A 73 2.67 4.19 22.68
N GLN A 74 2.94 2.90 22.90
CA GLN A 74 2.56 1.86 21.95
C GLN A 74 1.05 1.99 21.70
N ASP A 75 0.66 2.81 20.72
CA ASP A 75 -0.75 3.05 20.40
C ASP A 75 -1.32 1.72 19.98
N ARG A 76 -2.11 1.16 20.90
CA ARG A 76 -2.65 -0.20 20.82
C ARG A 76 -3.16 -0.45 19.41
N ILE A 77 -2.61 -1.46 18.76
CA ILE A 77 -3.08 -1.89 17.45
C ILE A 77 -4.43 -2.57 17.63
N ILE A 78 -5.47 -1.95 17.09
CA ILE A 78 -6.85 -2.45 17.10
C ILE A 78 -7.34 -2.64 15.67
N PRO A 79 -8.38 -3.45 15.44
CA PRO A 79 -9.04 -3.56 14.14
C PRO A 79 -9.50 -2.21 13.59
N CYS A 80 -9.67 -2.13 12.28
CA CYS A 80 -10.11 -0.96 11.53
C CYS A 80 -9.16 0.24 11.54
N GLN A 81 -7.87 0.04 11.77
CA GLN A 81 -6.87 1.12 11.64
C GLN A 81 -6.14 1.02 10.31
N LEU A 82 -6.06 2.13 9.59
CA LEU A 82 -5.11 2.30 8.51
C LEU A 82 -3.74 2.64 9.11
N ARG A 83 -2.74 1.82 8.78
CA ARG A 83 -1.36 1.97 9.28
C ARG A 83 -0.38 1.78 8.14
N HIS A 84 0.67 2.61 8.13
CA HIS A 84 1.82 2.34 7.29
C HIS A 84 2.59 1.15 7.87
N ILE A 85 3.01 0.23 6.99
CA ILE A 85 4.19 -0.58 7.31
C ILE A 85 5.39 0.38 7.25
N ARG A 86 6.28 0.27 8.23
CA ARG A 86 7.42 1.18 8.37
C ARG A 86 8.23 1.27 7.09
N SER A 87 8.55 2.49 6.69
CA SER A 87 9.23 2.77 5.42
C SER A 87 10.64 2.17 5.33
N ASP A 88 11.31 1.95 6.46
CA ASP A 88 12.65 1.37 6.52
C ASP A 88 12.69 -0.15 6.33
N LEU A 89 11.54 -0.80 6.20
CA LEU A 89 11.43 -2.23 5.87
C LEU A 89 11.39 -2.50 4.36
N GLY A 90 11.52 -1.48 3.51
CA GLY A 90 11.62 -1.67 2.06
C GLY A 90 12.82 -2.55 1.67
N GLU A 91 12.63 -3.43 0.70
CA GLU A 91 13.62 -4.46 0.36
C GLU A 91 13.87 -4.54 -1.16
N TRP A 92 15.13 -4.76 -1.53
CA TRP A 92 15.51 -5.06 -2.90
C TRP A 92 15.24 -6.53 -3.25
N CYS A 93 14.47 -6.77 -4.30
CA CYS A 93 14.22 -8.11 -4.83
C CYS A 93 14.16 -8.07 -6.36
N GLU A 94 14.94 -8.93 -7.02
CA GLU A 94 15.00 -9.07 -8.48
C GLU A 94 15.23 -7.75 -9.26
N GLY A 95 15.94 -6.78 -8.66
CA GLY A 95 16.19 -5.47 -9.28
C GLY A 95 15.09 -4.44 -9.09
N TYR A 96 14.07 -4.74 -8.28
CA TYR A 96 13.04 -3.81 -7.84
C TYR A 96 13.18 -3.52 -6.35
N PHE A 97 12.79 -2.32 -5.93
CA PHE A 97 12.73 -1.96 -4.51
C PHE A 97 11.27 -1.98 -4.05
N TYR A 98 10.89 -3.00 -3.30
CA TYR A 98 9.53 -3.15 -2.80
C TYR A 98 9.29 -2.18 -1.67
N ASN A 99 8.36 -1.24 -1.89
CA ASN A 99 7.97 -0.23 -0.91
C ASN A 99 6.80 -0.74 -0.06
N PRO A 100 6.83 -0.48 1.27
CA PRO A 100 5.80 -0.96 2.16
C PRO A 100 4.42 -0.35 1.87
N PRO A 101 3.36 -1.16 1.82
CA PRO A 101 2.01 -0.66 1.60
C PRO A 101 1.39 0.01 2.84
N LEU A 102 0.38 0.84 2.60
CA LEU A 102 -0.64 1.16 3.59
C LEU A 102 -1.52 -0.08 3.78
N VAL A 103 -1.79 -0.44 5.03
CA VAL A 103 -2.58 -1.63 5.35
C VAL A 103 -3.72 -1.29 6.30
N LEU A 104 -4.80 -2.06 6.21
CA LEU A 104 -5.93 -2.05 7.12
C LEU A 104 -5.76 -3.17 8.15
N THR A 105 -5.76 -2.84 9.43
CA THR A 105 -5.73 -3.85 10.50
C THR A 105 -7.09 -4.55 10.60
N LEU A 106 -7.09 -5.87 10.54
CA LEU A 106 -8.29 -6.69 10.66
C LEU A 106 -8.40 -7.32 12.04
N LYS A 107 -7.29 -7.81 12.57
CA LYS A 107 -7.23 -8.47 13.87
C LYS A 107 -5.86 -8.26 14.48
N SER A 108 -5.81 -7.78 15.72
CA SER A 108 -4.58 -7.85 16.51
C SER A 108 -4.46 -9.21 17.18
N GLY A 109 -3.23 -9.70 17.27
CA GLY A 109 -2.90 -10.86 18.08
C GLY A 109 -3.39 -10.70 19.52
N GLY A 110 -3.59 -11.82 20.22
CA GLY A 110 -3.85 -11.78 21.65
C GLY A 110 -2.72 -11.08 22.41
N ARG A 111 -2.88 -10.84 23.72
CA ARG A 111 -1.90 -10.13 24.56
C ARG A 111 -0.43 -10.60 24.47
N HIS A 112 -0.19 -11.80 23.94
CA HIS A 112 1.13 -12.42 23.84
C HIS A 112 1.62 -12.62 22.40
N SER A 113 0.84 -12.24 21.38
CA SER A 113 1.25 -12.36 19.98
C SER A 113 1.62 -10.98 19.40
N ASP A 114 2.80 -10.90 18.80
CA ASP A 114 3.29 -9.75 18.01
C ASP A 114 2.69 -9.78 16.59
N GLU A 115 1.74 -10.66 16.30
CA GLU A 115 1.17 -10.81 14.97
C GLU A 115 -0.10 -9.95 14.81
N VAL A 116 -0.22 -9.32 13.65
CA VAL A 116 -1.38 -8.53 13.26
C VAL A 116 -1.83 -9.00 11.88
N LEU A 117 -3.10 -9.41 11.78
CA LEU A 117 -3.72 -9.71 10.50
C LEU A 117 -4.12 -8.39 9.83
N VAL A 118 -3.67 -8.20 8.61
CA VAL A 118 -3.90 -6.98 7.84
C VAL A 118 -4.39 -7.29 6.43
N ALA A 119 -5.16 -6.38 5.84
CA ALA A 119 -5.45 -6.34 4.41
C ALA A 119 -4.63 -5.23 3.75
N GLN A 120 -4.04 -5.51 2.60
CA GLN A 120 -3.38 -4.48 1.80
C GLN A 120 -4.40 -3.47 1.27
N THR A 121 -3.99 -2.21 1.09
CA THR A 121 -4.85 -1.15 0.53
C THR A 121 -4.18 -0.44 -0.64
N CYS A 122 -5.02 0.11 -1.52
CA CYS A 122 -4.58 0.87 -2.68
C CYS A 122 -5.48 2.09 -2.93
N HIS A 123 -4.86 3.20 -3.37
CA HIS A 123 -5.54 4.46 -3.67
C HIS A 123 -6.00 4.56 -5.14
N GLU A 124 -5.58 3.63 -5.99
CA GLU A 124 -5.93 3.61 -7.41
C GLU A 124 -7.25 2.86 -7.63
N ILE A 125 -8.38 3.43 -7.17
CA ILE A 125 -9.72 2.77 -7.17
C ILE A 125 -10.13 2.12 -8.50
N CYS A 126 -9.62 2.61 -9.64
CA CYS A 126 -9.94 2.04 -10.95
C CYS A 126 -9.30 0.65 -11.17
N LEU A 127 -8.37 0.27 -10.29
CA LEU A 127 -7.77 -1.07 -10.18
C LEU A 127 -8.57 -2.02 -9.27
N ALA A 128 -9.60 -1.54 -8.56
CA ALA A 128 -10.47 -2.41 -7.79
C ALA A 128 -11.12 -3.46 -8.71
N GLY A 129 -11.08 -4.71 -8.25
CA GLY A 129 -11.63 -5.90 -8.88
C GLY A 129 -12.57 -6.66 -7.95
N PRO A 130 -13.14 -7.77 -8.42
CA PRO A 130 -14.08 -8.57 -7.63
C PRO A 130 -13.52 -8.97 -6.26
N GLY A 131 -14.29 -8.74 -5.20
CA GLY A 131 -13.88 -8.94 -3.81
C GLY A 131 -13.24 -7.73 -3.13
N ASP A 132 -12.74 -6.74 -3.88
CA ASP A 132 -12.18 -5.52 -3.29
C ASP A 132 -13.27 -4.65 -2.66
N ILE A 133 -13.01 -4.11 -1.46
CA ILE A 133 -13.96 -3.25 -0.74
C ILE A 133 -13.50 -1.81 -0.90
N ILE A 134 -14.22 -1.02 -1.69
CA ILE A 134 -14.00 0.43 -1.79
C ILE A 134 -14.44 1.05 -0.47
N LEU A 135 -13.49 1.66 0.24
CA LEU A 135 -13.74 2.25 1.55
C LEU A 135 -14.43 3.61 1.37
N PRO A 136 -15.51 3.88 2.12
CA PRO A 136 -16.23 5.13 2.00
C PRO A 136 -15.31 6.30 2.36
N HIS A 137 -15.55 7.45 1.71
CA HIS A 137 -14.84 8.68 2.02
C HIS A 137 -15.14 9.09 3.48
N ALA A 138 -14.23 8.79 4.40
CA ALA A 138 -14.30 9.35 5.74
C ALA A 138 -14.04 10.86 5.62
N ARG A 139 -14.92 11.68 6.21
CA ARG A 139 -14.86 13.15 6.16
C ARG A 139 -13.42 13.63 6.46
N GLY A 140 -12.70 14.15 5.45
CA GLY A 140 -11.43 14.87 5.66
C GLY A 140 -10.14 14.38 4.98
N VAL A 141 -10.13 13.33 4.13
CA VAL A 141 -8.99 13.08 3.20
C VAL A 141 -9.54 12.79 1.81
N ALA A 142 -8.94 13.43 0.81
CA ALA A 142 -9.48 13.60 -0.54
C ALA A 142 -9.41 12.35 -1.46
N ASP A 143 -8.79 11.25 -1.02
CA ASP A 143 -8.54 10.10 -1.89
C ASP A 143 -9.36 8.88 -1.47
N GLU A 144 -10.18 8.39 -2.40
CA GLU A 144 -10.86 7.11 -2.28
C GLU A 144 -9.83 5.98 -2.28
N LEU A 145 -9.95 5.04 -1.34
CA LEU A 145 -9.09 3.86 -1.27
C LEU A 145 -9.94 2.59 -1.25
N PHE A 146 -9.33 1.45 -1.59
CA PHE A 146 -9.96 0.15 -1.41
C PHE A 146 -9.06 -0.80 -0.64
N ALA A 147 -9.68 -1.73 0.07
CA ALA A 147 -9.02 -2.84 0.75
C ALA A 147 -9.07 -4.09 -0.13
N GLU A 148 -7.91 -4.74 -0.25
CA GLU A 148 -7.71 -5.98 -0.99
C GLU A 148 -8.05 -7.17 -0.09
N SER A 149 -9.34 -7.54 -0.01
CA SER A 149 -9.80 -8.66 0.83
C SER A 149 -9.19 -10.01 0.45
N TRP A 150 -8.70 -10.15 -0.78
CA TRP A 150 -7.99 -11.33 -1.26
C TRP A 150 -6.48 -11.29 -0.94
N ASN A 151 -5.94 -10.14 -0.50
CA ASN A 151 -4.54 -9.94 -0.14
C ASN A 151 -4.43 -9.64 1.36
N ILE A 152 -4.86 -10.62 2.15
CA ILE A 152 -4.80 -10.60 3.61
C ILE A 152 -3.59 -11.42 4.06
N TYR A 153 -2.77 -10.86 4.94
CA TYR A 153 -1.60 -11.52 5.48
C TYR A 153 -1.27 -11.05 6.90
N THR A 154 -0.39 -11.78 7.57
CA THR A 154 0.08 -11.45 8.91
C THR A 154 1.38 -10.64 8.85
N VAL A 155 1.45 -9.55 9.62
CA VAL A 155 2.65 -8.73 9.84
C VAL A 155 2.99 -8.65 11.33
N ARG A 156 4.21 -8.25 11.66
CA ARG A 156 4.61 -7.99 13.06
C ARG A 156 4.02 -6.66 13.51
N ALA A 157 3.56 -6.54 14.74
CA ALA A 157 3.10 -5.26 15.28
C ALA A 157 4.24 -4.22 15.27
N THR A 158 5.48 -4.67 15.49
CA THR A 158 6.70 -3.85 15.36
C THR A 158 6.99 -3.33 13.95
N TYR A 159 6.31 -3.85 12.92
CA TYR A 159 6.41 -3.36 11.55
C TYR A 159 5.46 -2.21 11.24
N LEU A 160 4.50 -1.92 12.13
CA LEU A 160 3.46 -0.91 11.89
C LEU A 160 3.78 0.41 12.58
N ASP A 161 3.64 1.50 11.83
CA ASP A 161 3.74 2.87 12.35
C ASP A 161 2.45 3.30 13.07
N THR A 162 2.41 4.56 13.52
CA THR A 162 1.23 5.19 14.12
C THR A 162 0.01 5.11 13.19
N PRO A 163 -1.20 5.02 13.78
CA PRO A 163 -2.42 4.96 12.97
C PRO A 163 -2.58 6.25 12.18
N VAL A 164 -2.74 6.10 10.86
CA VAL A 164 -3.11 7.20 9.95
C VAL A 164 -4.55 7.60 10.21
N ARG A 165 -5.40 6.59 10.44
CA ARG A 165 -6.84 6.74 10.60
C ARG A 165 -7.46 5.50 11.24
N GLU A 166 -8.53 5.70 11.99
CA GLU A 166 -9.48 4.65 12.40
C GLU A 166 -10.74 4.71 11.52
N LEU A 167 -11.21 3.55 11.08
CA LEU A 167 -12.39 3.34 10.25
C LEU A 167 -13.51 2.72 11.08
N ALA A 168 -14.72 2.72 10.52
CA ALA A 168 -15.87 2.14 11.17
C ALA A 168 -15.68 0.61 11.37
N PRO A 169 -16.00 0.04 12.56
CA PRO A 169 -15.73 -1.36 12.89
C PRO A 169 -16.25 -2.37 11.86
N GLU A 170 -17.38 -2.08 11.24
CA GLU A 170 -18.01 -2.93 10.22
C GLU A 170 -17.15 -3.15 8.97
N ILE A 171 -16.14 -2.31 8.72
CA ILE A 171 -15.25 -2.42 7.57
C ILE A 171 -14.32 -3.63 7.71
N ALA A 172 -13.72 -3.87 8.89
CA ALA A 172 -12.84 -5.03 9.08
C ALA A 172 -13.63 -6.34 8.96
N ASP A 173 -14.87 -6.37 9.45
CA ASP A 173 -15.75 -7.53 9.32
C ASP A 173 -16.09 -7.79 7.86
N ALA A 174 -16.44 -6.75 7.09
CA ALA A 174 -16.73 -6.87 5.66
C ALA A 174 -15.52 -7.36 4.85
N VAL A 175 -14.33 -6.79 5.10
CA VAL A 175 -13.09 -7.20 4.42
C VAL A 175 -12.73 -8.64 4.77
N SER A 176 -12.83 -9.03 6.04
CA SER A 176 -12.52 -10.39 6.50
C SER A 176 -13.50 -11.41 5.91
N ALA A 177 -14.79 -11.10 5.88
CA ALA A 177 -15.81 -11.98 5.31
C ALA A 177 -15.63 -12.18 3.80
N SER A 178 -15.27 -11.10 3.09
CA SER A 178 -15.04 -11.12 1.63
C SER A 178 -13.81 -11.93 1.23
N GLY A 179 -12.78 -11.97 2.08
CA GLY A 179 -11.56 -12.75 1.82
C GLY A 179 -11.72 -14.27 2.01
N ILE A 180 -12.66 -14.70 2.84
CA ILE A 180 -12.85 -16.12 3.20
C ILE A 180 -13.81 -16.83 2.24
N SER A 181 -14.82 -16.13 1.73
CA SER A 181 -15.83 -16.74 0.88
C SER A 181 -15.56 -16.46 -0.59
N SER A 182 -15.54 -17.52 -1.41
CA SER A 182 -15.56 -17.41 -2.88
C SER A 182 -16.87 -16.85 -3.44
N SER A 183 -17.84 -16.54 -2.58
CA SER A 183 -19.09 -15.88 -2.93
C SER A 183 -18.92 -14.36 -2.90
N ASP A 184 -19.53 -13.67 -3.87
CA ASP A 184 -19.62 -12.21 -4.04
C ASP A 184 -20.34 -11.48 -2.88
N ILE A 185 -19.98 -11.75 -1.63
CA ILE A 185 -20.52 -11.09 -0.44
C ILE A 185 -19.89 -9.71 -0.37
N CYS A 186 -20.50 -8.78 -1.11
CA CYS A 186 -20.23 -7.35 -0.99
C CYS A 186 -21.25 -6.78 0.01
N PRO A 187 -20.83 -6.03 1.05
CA PRO A 187 -21.79 -5.38 1.92
C PRO A 187 -22.64 -4.38 1.10
N PRO A 188 -23.90 -4.15 1.48
CA PRO A 188 -24.86 -3.38 0.66
C PRO A 188 -24.44 -1.91 0.43
N TRP A 189 -23.52 -1.39 1.25
CA TRP A 189 -22.98 -0.04 1.11
C TRP A 189 -21.75 0.03 0.19
N ALA A 190 -21.08 -1.09 -0.10
CA ALA A 190 -19.87 -1.09 -0.91
C ALA A 190 -20.20 -1.12 -2.40
N ILE A 191 -19.42 -0.34 -3.16
CA ILE A 191 -19.50 -0.33 -4.61
C ILE A 191 -18.92 -1.64 -5.13
N GLN A 192 -19.72 -2.43 -5.83
CA GLN A 192 -19.25 -3.67 -6.46
C GLN A 192 -18.36 -3.36 -7.67
N PRO A 193 -17.09 -3.78 -7.66
CA PRO A 193 -16.22 -3.61 -8.82
C PRO A 193 -16.68 -4.49 -9.99
N ARG A 194 -16.42 -4.04 -11.22
CA ARG A 194 -16.78 -4.82 -12.41
C ARG A 194 -15.99 -6.16 -12.47
N PRO A 195 -16.58 -7.23 -13.03
CA PRO A 195 -15.86 -8.48 -13.30
C PRO A 195 -14.55 -8.27 -14.05
N LEU A 196 -13.58 -9.17 -13.84
CA LEU A 196 -12.33 -9.17 -14.60
C LEU A 196 -12.59 -9.70 -16.01
N LEU A 197 -12.00 -9.04 -17.01
CA LEU A 197 -11.97 -9.53 -18.39
C LEU A 197 -10.61 -10.19 -18.67
N PRO A 198 -10.52 -11.05 -19.70
CA PRO A 198 -9.22 -11.48 -20.21
C PRO A 198 -8.33 -10.27 -20.51
N HIS A 199 -7.06 -10.34 -20.08
CA HIS A 199 -6.06 -9.27 -20.25
C HIS A 199 -6.40 -7.94 -19.55
N ASP A 200 -7.27 -7.95 -18.54
CA ASP A 200 -7.53 -6.76 -17.72
C ASP A 200 -6.27 -6.36 -16.92
N PRO A 201 -5.81 -5.09 -16.94
CA PRO A 201 -4.67 -4.62 -16.15
C PRO A 201 -4.77 -4.94 -14.65
N ARG A 202 -5.99 -5.13 -14.13
CA ARG A 202 -6.23 -5.55 -12.75
C ARG A 202 -5.67 -6.93 -12.43
N ILE A 203 -5.53 -7.82 -13.40
CA ILE A 203 -4.90 -9.14 -13.21
C ILE A 203 -3.42 -8.94 -12.84
N SER A 204 -2.68 -8.17 -13.64
CA SER A 204 -1.27 -7.84 -13.36
C SER A 204 -1.08 -6.98 -12.12
N PHE A 205 -2.09 -6.18 -11.75
CA PHE A 205 -2.10 -5.50 -10.46
C PHE A 205 -2.14 -6.51 -9.32
N ARG A 206 -3.02 -7.51 -9.36
CA ARG A 206 -3.07 -8.53 -8.30
C ARG A 206 -1.76 -9.31 -8.16
N GLU A 207 -1.16 -9.69 -9.28
CA GLU A 207 0.18 -10.34 -9.29
C GLU A 207 1.29 -9.47 -8.68
N LEU A 208 1.20 -8.15 -8.86
CA LEU A 208 2.11 -7.20 -8.20
C LEU A 208 1.87 -7.18 -6.69
N GLU A 209 0.63 -6.96 -6.27
CA GLU A 209 0.31 -6.77 -4.85
C GLU A 209 0.51 -8.05 -4.03
N THR A 210 0.31 -9.24 -4.60
CA THR A 210 0.70 -10.53 -3.96
C THR A 210 2.19 -10.57 -3.67
N ARG A 211 3.04 -10.13 -4.61
CA ARG A 211 4.49 -10.07 -4.39
C ARG A 211 4.85 -9.05 -3.32
N VAL A 212 4.20 -7.88 -3.33
CA VAL A 212 4.38 -6.85 -2.29
C VAL A 212 4.02 -7.42 -0.91
N GLY A 213 2.84 -8.02 -0.75
CA GLY A 213 2.42 -8.63 0.53
C GLY A 213 3.38 -9.73 1.01
N GLY A 214 3.90 -10.53 0.07
CA GLY A 214 4.90 -11.57 0.35
C GLY A 214 6.23 -11.04 0.92
N VAL A 215 6.61 -9.78 0.64
CA VAL A 215 7.82 -9.18 1.22
C VAL A 215 7.65 -8.94 2.73
N TYR A 216 6.44 -8.58 3.17
CA TYR A 216 6.18 -8.14 4.55
C TYR A 216 5.51 -9.19 5.44
N THR A 217 5.11 -10.32 4.88
CA THR A 217 4.49 -11.39 5.67
C THR A 217 5.48 -11.99 6.69
N CYS A 218 4.99 -12.31 7.89
CA CYS A 218 5.80 -12.93 8.94
C CYS A 218 6.17 -14.39 8.69
N LEU A 219 5.54 -15.05 7.72
CA LEU A 219 5.67 -16.49 7.50
C LEU A 219 6.87 -16.88 6.60
N LYS A 220 7.98 -16.14 6.69
CA LYS A 220 9.22 -16.46 5.94
C LYS A 220 9.96 -17.63 6.58
#